data_AF-A0A4Y8L965-F1
#
_entry.id   AF-A0A4Y8L965-F1
#
_cell.length_a   1.000
_cell.length_b   1.000
_cell.length_c   1.000
_cell.angle_alpha   90.00
_cell.angle_beta   90.00
_cell.angle_gamma   90.00
#
_symmetry.space_group_name_H-M   'P 1'
#
loop_
_entity.id
_entity.type
_entity.pdbx_description
1 polymer ?
#
loop_
_entity_poly.entity_id
_entity_poly.type
_entity_poly.pdbx_seq_one_letter_code
_entity_poly.pdbx_strand_id
1 'polypeptide(L)'
;MKKALKGYLLLICLLVSMSVLSKNDQTEIHFFSVYELSPKTTALVINQAESEDDITLLDEVFNSIDESDSIRAEFYSSLYDNKKFTTLHYYDTTGVYKLMINKKLSKELLPLIENEYYIYGLKGYSKSKIKDITLALDECMTNVFAFPLQNFDVKQNGHPVLATDQKLDIVYGKEYKDAEQKINQYFDNIEADYKDQTSVVVFANIGDLYLAYSDDFKWNQNLSEDTKCFFPSRMAFKIEPDKGVNLIWSDGLDLYGIPCD
;
A
#
# COMPACT_ATOMS: atom_id res chain seq x y z
N MET A 1 12.17 -19.27 -24.02
CA MET A 1 12.79 -17.98 -23.61
C MET A 1 11.78 -16.94 -23.11
N LYS A 2 10.63 -16.67 -23.77
CA LYS A 2 9.63 -15.68 -23.27
C LYS A 2 8.93 -16.01 -21.94
N LYS A 3 8.88 -17.28 -21.50
CA LYS A 3 8.31 -17.67 -20.19
C LYS A 3 9.28 -17.47 -19.02
N ALA A 4 10.59 -17.52 -19.26
CA ALA A 4 11.61 -17.33 -18.23
C ALA A 4 11.78 -15.84 -17.86
N LEU A 5 11.49 -14.94 -18.81
CA LEU A 5 11.52 -13.49 -18.57
C LEU A 5 10.32 -13.00 -17.75
N LYS A 6 9.18 -13.69 -17.78
CA LYS A 6 7.98 -13.32 -16.99
C LYS A 6 8.16 -13.57 -15.50
N GLY A 7 8.87 -14.65 -15.13
CA GLY A 7 9.19 -14.94 -13.72
C GLY A 7 10.32 -14.08 -13.16
N TYR A 8 11.24 -13.59 -14.00
CA TYR A 8 12.31 -12.69 -13.58
C TYR A 8 11.89 -11.21 -13.56
N LEU A 9 10.88 -10.80 -14.33
CA LEU A 9 10.32 -9.45 -14.23
C LEU A 9 9.46 -9.28 -12.97
N LEU A 10 8.70 -10.31 -12.54
CA LEU A 10 7.98 -10.27 -11.27
C LEU A 10 8.92 -10.01 -10.08
N LEU A 11 10.16 -10.52 -10.17
CA LEU A 11 11.20 -10.45 -9.14
C LEU A 11 11.89 -9.07 -9.04
N ILE A 12 11.67 -8.17 -10.00
CA ILE A 12 12.26 -6.81 -10.02
C ILE A 12 11.15 -5.74 -9.95
N CYS A 13 9.90 -6.10 -10.23
CA CYS A 13 8.74 -5.20 -10.14
C CYS A 13 8.35 -4.79 -8.70
N LEU A 14 8.88 -5.45 -7.66
CA LEU A 14 8.30 -5.43 -6.31
C LEU A 14 9.34 -5.48 -5.18
N LEU A 15 10.37 -4.62 -5.22
CA LEU A 15 11.32 -4.49 -4.10
C LEU A 15 10.71 -3.89 -2.82
N VAL A 16 9.40 -3.63 -2.75
CA VAL A 16 8.66 -3.27 -1.52
C VAL A 16 7.98 -4.49 -0.86
N SER A 17 8.13 -5.68 -1.43
CA SER A 17 7.46 -6.88 -0.94
C SER A 17 8.43 -7.86 -0.28
N MET A 18 8.04 -8.34 0.91
CA MET A 18 8.89 -9.20 1.73
C MET A 18 8.60 -10.68 1.50
N SER A 19 9.59 -11.42 0.99
CA SER A 19 9.57 -12.88 0.87
C SER A 19 9.45 -13.56 2.23
N VAL A 20 8.26 -14.04 2.58
CA VAL A 20 8.15 -15.05 3.66
C VAL A 20 8.22 -16.44 3.02
N LEU A 21 9.33 -17.15 3.24
CA LEU A 21 9.50 -18.52 2.76
C LEU A 21 8.45 -19.44 3.40
N SER A 22 7.57 -20.00 2.58
CA SER A 22 6.72 -21.12 2.96
C SER A 22 7.59 -22.33 3.31
N LYS A 23 7.26 -23.03 4.41
CA LYS A 23 7.98 -24.25 4.84
C LYS A 23 7.94 -25.39 3.80
N ASN A 24 7.07 -25.30 2.78
CA ASN A 24 6.83 -26.40 1.84
C ASN A 24 7.25 -26.13 0.40
N ASP A 25 7.61 -24.91 0.01
CA ASP A 25 8.13 -24.60 -1.33
C ASP A 25 8.98 -23.33 -1.26
N GLN A 26 10.07 -23.25 -2.03
CA GLN A 26 10.93 -22.06 -2.18
C GLN A 26 10.21 -20.92 -2.95
N THR A 27 8.92 -20.73 -2.71
CA THR A 27 8.13 -19.65 -3.27
C THR A 27 8.10 -18.49 -2.30
N GLU A 28 8.66 -17.38 -2.76
CA GLU A 28 8.54 -16.06 -2.18
C GLU A 28 7.07 -15.62 -2.21
N ILE A 29 6.61 -15.04 -1.10
CA ILE A 29 5.27 -14.48 -0.91
C ILE A 29 5.45 -12.97 -0.90
N HIS A 30 4.64 -12.25 -1.68
CA HIS A 30 4.73 -10.80 -1.74
C HIS A 30 3.61 -10.15 -0.93
N PHE A 31 3.96 -9.26 0.00
CA PHE A 31 3.01 -8.47 0.80
C PHE A 31 2.79 -7.09 0.19
N PHE A 32 1.55 -6.62 0.28
CA PHE A 32 1.16 -5.28 -0.15
C PHE A 32 0.18 -4.67 0.82
N SER A 33 0.27 -3.37 1.03
CA SER A 33 -0.72 -2.64 1.80
C SER A 33 -2.01 -2.46 1.04
N VAL A 34 -3.12 -2.59 1.76
CA VAL A 34 -4.46 -2.33 1.21
C VAL A 34 -5.16 -1.30 2.06
N TYR A 35 -5.76 -0.33 1.38
CA TYR A 35 -6.42 0.80 2.00
C TYR A 35 -7.78 1.07 1.37
N GLU A 36 -8.70 1.59 2.18
CA GLU A 36 -9.91 2.24 1.70
C GLU A 36 -9.55 3.69 1.37
N LEU A 37 -9.13 3.94 0.13
CA LEU A 37 -8.75 5.29 -0.33
C LEU A 37 -9.95 6.23 -0.47
N SER A 38 -11.15 5.66 -0.63
CA SER A 38 -12.42 6.38 -0.62
C SER A 38 -13.58 5.48 -0.18
N PRO A 39 -14.80 6.01 0.07
CA PRO A 39 -15.98 5.20 0.32
C PRO A 39 -16.34 4.20 -0.78
N LYS A 40 -15.82 4.38 -1.99
CA LYS A 40 -16.09 3.53 -3.15
C LYS A 40 -14.84 2.85 -3.72
N THR A 41 -13.65 3.17 -3.21
CA THR A 41 -12.39 2.65 -3.73
C THR A 41 -11.56 2.04 -2.60
N THR A 42 -11.48 0.72 -2.61
CA THR A 42 -10.43 -0.03 -1.92
C THR A 42 -9.33 -0.35 -2.93
N ALA A 43 -8.08 -0.16 -2.57
CA ALA A 43 -6.95 -0.40 -3.46
C ALA A 43 -5.80 -1.07 -2.71
N LEU A 44 -5.08 -1.93 -3.43
CA LEU A 44 -3.68 -2.20 -3.10
C LEU A 44 -2.90 -0.93 -3.42
N VAL A 45 -1.98 -0.53 -2.54
CA VAL A 45 -1.21 0.71 -2.71
C VAL A 45 0.27 0.41 -2.65
N ILE A 46 1.02 1.10 -3.52
CA ILE A 46 2.48 1.13 -3.53
C ILE A 46 2.89 2.60 -3.56
N ASN A 47 3.73 2.99 -2.60
CA ASN A 47 4.34 4.32 -2.59
C ASN A 47 5.40 4.42 -3.69
N GLN A 48 5.46 5.56 -4.36
CA GLN A 48 6.62 5.91 -5.18
C GLN A 48 7.86 6.01 -4.29
N ALA A 49 8.99 5.55 -4.81
CA ALA A 49 10.28 5.66 -4.13
C ALA A 49 10.60 7.13 -3.75
N GLU A 50 10.96 7.34 -2.48
CA GLU A 50 11.42 8.64 -1.96
C GLU A 50 12.94 8.81 -2.07
N SER A 51 13.67 7.71 -2.25
CA SER A 51 15.14 7.69 -2.35
C SER A 51 15.61 6.91 -3.59
N GLU A 52 16.83 7.19 -4.06
CA GLU A 52 17.42 6.47 -5.20
C GLU A 52 17.62 4.97 -4.92
N ASP A 53 17.80 4.62 -3.65
CA ASP A 53 18.02 3.23 -3.22
C ASP A 53 16.72 2.39 -3.24
N ASP A 54 15.55 3.05 -3.29
CA ASP A 54 14.23 2.41 -3.24
C ASP A 54 13.51 2.39 -4.60
N ILE A 55 14.16 2.87 -5.67
CA ILE A 55 13.55 2.95 -7.01
C ILE A 55 13.14 1.56 -7.49
N THR A 56 11.87 1.43 -7.83
CA THR A 56 11.29 0.21 -8.40
C THR A 56 11.05 0.36 -9.91
N LEU A 57 10.77 -0.76 -10.60
CA LEU A 57 10.36 -0.71 -12.01
C LEU A 57 9.09 0.14 -12.22
N LEU A 58 8.20 0.18 -11.23
CA LEU A 58 7.00 1.01 -11.26
C LEU A 58 7.38 2.50 -11.40
N ASP A 59 8.38 2.94 -10.62
CA ASP A 59 8.92 4.29 -10.64
C ASP A 59 9.61 4.58 -11.98
N GLU A 60 10.40 3.65 -12.50
CA GLU A 60 11.08 3.80 -13.80
C GLU A 60 10.08 3.97 -14.95
N VAL A 61 9.04 3.12 -15.00
CA VAL A 61 7.99 3.20 -16.02
C VAL A 61 7.21 4.51 -15.87
N PHE A 62 6.90 4.92 -14.64
CA PHE A 62 6.23 6.18 -14.40
C PHE A 62 7.08 7.38 -14.84
N ASN A 63 8.34 7.44 -14.45
CA ASN A 63 9.26 8.52 -14.82
C ASN A 63 9.39 8.63 -16.35
N SER A 64 9.55 7.51 -17.04
CA SER A 64 9.63 7.49 -18.51
C SER A 64 8.34 7.99 -19.18
N ILE A 65 7.18 7.63 -18.63
CA ILE A 65 5.90 8.09 -19.17
C ILE A 65 5.67 9.56 -18.84
N ASP A 66 5.97 10.00 -17.63
CA ASP A 66 5.85 11.39 -17.17
C ASP A 66 6.68 12.34 -18.05
N GLU A 67 7.91 11.97 -18.41
CA GLU A 67 8.73 12.75 -19.36
C GLU A 67 8.04 12.96 -20.71
N SER A 68 7.27 11.97 -21.18
CA SER A 68 6.62 12.00 -22.49
C SER A 68 5.20 12.58 -22.50
N ASP A 69 4.42 12.34 -21.45
CA ASP A 69 3.01 12.73 -21.29
C ASP A 69 2.83 13.93 -20.38
N SER A 70 3.89 14.37 -19.70
CA SER A 70 3.89 15.51 -18.79
C SER A 70 2.86 15.37 -17.66
N ILE A 71 2.77 14.19 -17.04
CA ILE A 71 1.79 13.85 -15.98
C ILE A 71 1.88 14.85 -14.81
N ARG A 72 3.08 15.12 -14.28
CA ARG A 72 3.28 16.08 -13.19
C ARG A 72 2.99 17.51 -13.63
N ALA A 73 3.42 17.89 -14.83
CA ALA A 73 3.16 19.23 -15.34
C ALA A 73 1.65 19.47 -15.60
N GLU A 74 0.88 18.42 -15.96
CA GLU A 74 -0.57 18.46 -16.05
C GLU A 74 -1.21 18.69 -14.68
N PHE A 75 -0.75 17.98 -13.66
CA PHE A 75 -1.24 18.14 -12.28
C PHE A 75 -0.95 19.53 -11.72
N TYR A 76 0.28 20.03 -11.85
CA TYR A 76 0.65 21.37 -11.42
C TYR A 76 0.26 22.48 -12.41
N SER A 77 -0.48 22.17 -13.49
CA SER A 77 -0.89 23.18 -14.47
C SER A 77 -1.79 24.27 -13.88
N SER A 78 -2.49 24.00 -12.77
CA SER A 78 -3.21 25.04 -12.02
C SER A 78 -2.28 26.08 -11.37
N LEU A 79 -1.00 25.76 -11.19
CA LEU A 79 0.04 26.68 -10.71
C LEU A 79 0.73 27.44 -11.86
N TYR A 80 0.58 26.98 -13.12
CA TYR A 80 1.28 27.54 -14.29
C TYR A 80 0.31 27.75 -15.46
N ASP A 81 -0.03 29.02 -15.72
CA ASP A 81 -0.97 29.50 -16.73
C ASP A 81 -1.18 28.58 -17.97
N ASN A 82 -2.34 27.92 -17.98
CA ASN A 82 -3.10 27.50 -19.16
C ASN A 82 -2.46 26.52 -20.16
N LYS A 83 -1.91 25.40 -19.68
CA LYS A 83 -1.80 24.19 -20.53
C LYS A 83 -2.82 23.13 -20.11
N LYS A 84 -3.85 22.95 -20.93
CA LYS A 84 -4.74 21.79 -20.84
C LYS A 84 -4.03 20.59 -21.45
N PHE A 85 -3.42 19.77 -20.61
CA PHE A 85 -3.08 18.42 -21.00
C PHE A 85 -4.33 17.54 -20.82
N THR A 86 -4.43 16.47 -21.60
CA THR A 86 -5.67 15.64 -21.73
C THR A 86 -5.41 14.18 -21.39
N THR A 87 -4.25 13.89 -20.78
CA THR A 87 -3.76 12.53 -20.62
C THR A 87 -4.20 11.92 -19.29
N LEU A 88 -4.51 12.76 -18.30
CA LEU A 88 -5.05 12.34 -17.02
C LEU A 88 -6.58 12.45 -16.99
N HIS A 89 -7.20 11.44 -16.40
CA HIS A 89 -8.62 11.42 -16.12
C HIS A 89 -8.86 11.02 -14.68
N TYR A 90 -9.73 11.75 -13.98
CA TYR A 90 -10.12 11.37 -12.63
C TYR A 90 -10.87 10.04 -12.64
N TYR A 91 -10.38 9.12 -11.83
CA TYR A 91 -11.04 7.86 -11.49
C TYR A 91 -11.91 8.03 -10.24
N ASP A 92 -11.36 8.66 -9.21
CA ASP A 92 -12.04 8.92 -7.94
C ASP A 92 -11.54 10.22 -7.31
N THR A 93 -12.47 11.05 -6.87
CA THR A 93 -12.20 12.35 -6.22
C THR A 93 -12.89 12.49 -4.87
N THR A 94 -13.41 11.37 -4.33
CA THR A 94 -14.25 11.37 -3.12
C THR A 94 -13.50 11.03 -1.84
N GLY A 95 -12.21 10.71 -1.94
CA GLY A 95 -11.33 10.52 -0.80
C GLY A 95 -10.25 11.57 -0.72
N VAL A 96 -9.34 11.39 0.25
CA VAL A 96 -8.20 12.29 0.49
C VAL A 96 -7.31 12.37 -0.75
N TYR A 97 -6.95 11.21 -1.31
CA TYR A 97 -6.27 11.15 -2.60
C TYR A 97 -7.26 11.29 -3.76
N LYS A 98 -6.93 12.19 -4.69
CA LYS A 98 -7.59 12.26 -6.00
C LYS A 98 -6.92 11.28 -6.94
N LEU A 99 -7.58 10.15 -7.19
CA LEU A 99 -7.09 9.09 -8.04
C LEU A 99 -7.32 9.44 -9.52
N MET A 100 -6.26 9.32 -10.31
CA MET A 100 -6.23 9.61 -11.74
C MET A 100 -5.73 8.41 -12.54
N ILE A 101 -6.14 8.32 -13.80
CA ILE A 101 -5.68 7.31 -14.75
C ILE A 101 -4.93 8.01 -15.88
N ASN A 102 -3.76 7.49 -16.22
CA ASN A 102 -3.09 7.71 -17.50
C ASN A 102 -3.15 6.42 -18.33
N LYS A 103 -3.66 6.50 -19.57
CA LYS A 103 -3.85 5.31 -20.42
C LYS A 103 -2.54 4.63 -20.82
N LYS A 104 -1.46 5.38 -21.02
CA LYS A 104 -0.15 4.79 -21.34
C LYS A 104 0.41 4.05 -20.13
N LEU A 105 0.32 4.65 -18.95
CA LEU A 105 0.74 4.02 -17.70
C LEU A 105 0.00 2.70 -17.46
N SER A 106 -1.32 2.70 -17.58
CA SER A 106 -2.10 1.46 -17.44
C SER A 106 -1.70 0.42 -18.49
N LYS A 107 -1.45 0.83 -19.74
CA LYS A 107 -1.07 -0.10 -20.82
C LYS A 107 0.29 -0.77 -20.56
N GLU A 108 1.26 -0.04 -20.04
CA GLU A 108 2.61 -0.57 -19.77
C GLU A 108 2.66 -1.40 -18.48
N LEU A 109 1.95 -0.99 -17.42
CA LEU A 109 2.03 -1.65 -16.11
C LEU A 109 1.04 -2.81 -15.93
N LEU A 110 -0.19 -2.75 -16.48
CA LEU A 110 -1.18 -3.83 -16.30
C LEU A 110 -0.68 -5.22 -16.75
N PRO A 111 0.12 -5.36 -17.82
CA PRO A 111 0.67 -6.67 -18.21
C PRO A 111 1.72 -7.25 -17.24
N LEU A 112 2.27 -6.41 -16.34
CA LEU A 112 3.33 -6.77 -15.39
C LEU A 112 2.80 -7.20 -14.02
N ILE A 113 1.56 -6.83 -13.70
CA ILE A 113 0.92 -7.20 -12.44
C ILE A 113 0.24 -8.57 -12.51
N GLU A 114 0.11 -9.21 -11.36
CA GLU A 114 -0.67 -10.44 -11.28
C GLU A 114 -2.16 -10.17 -11.48
N ASN A 115 -2.87 -11.16 -12.01
CA ASN A 115 -4.28 -10.97 -12.35
C ASN A 115 -5.20 -11.08 -11.14
N GLU A 116 -4.77 -11.72 -10.05
CA GLU A 116 -5.58 -12.03 -8.88
C GLU A 116 -4.73 -12.03 -7.61
N TYR A 117 -5.26 -11.41 -6.55
CA TYR A 117 -4.64 -11.31 -5.24
C TYR A 117 -5.60 -11.78 -4.15
N TYR A 118 -5.05 -12.25 -3.05
CA TYR A 118 -5.77 -12.54 -1.81
C TYR A 118 -5.76 -11.30 -0.93
N ILE A 119 -6.94 -10.72 -0.70
CA ILE A 119 -7.13 -9.48 0.05
C ILE A 119 -7.63 -9.82 1.44
N TYR A 120 -6.84 -9.50 2.45
CA TYR A 120 -7.10 -9.81 3.84
C TYR A 120 -7.63 -8.58 4.56
N GLY A 121 -8.85 -8.69 5.08
CA GLY A 121 -9.41 -7.74 6.02
C GLY A 121 -9.49 -8.31 7.43
N LEU A 122 -9.94 -7.49 8.38
CA LEU A 122 -9.95 -7.81 9.82
C LEU A 122 -10.77 -9.04 10.25
N LYS A 123 -11.65 -9.56 9.39
CA LYS A 123 -12.56 -10.68 9.70
C LYS A 123 -12.45 -11.84 8.72
N GLY A 124 -11.81 -11.64 7.58
CA GLY A 124 -11.78 -12.61 6.50
C GLY A 124 -11.02 -12.11 5.29
N TYR A 125 -10.99 -12.93 4.24
CA TYR A 125 -10.32 -12.58 2.99
C TYR A 125 -11.21 -12.87 1.79
N SER A 126 -10.92 -12.18 0.69
CA SER A 126 -11.49 -12.49 -0.62
C SER A 126 -10.42 -12.46 -1.69
N LYS A 127 -10.72 -13.09 -2.82
CA LYS A 127 -9.92 -12.92 -4.03
C LYS A 127 -10.40 -11.69 -4.77
N SER A 128 -9.47 -10.88 -5.25
CA SER A 128 -9.81 -9.75 -6.10
C SER A 128 -8.84 -9.65 -7.27
N LYS A 129 -9.33 -9.08 -8.37
CA LYS A 129 -8.54 -8.81 -9.56
C LYS A 129 -8.28 -7.32 -9.66
N ILE A 130 -7.13 -6.97 -10.19
CA ILE A 130 -6.82 -5.60 -10.57
C ILE A 130 -7.17 -5.44 -12.05
N LYS A 131 -7.94 -4.40 -12.39
CA LYS A 131 -8.27 -4.08 -13.79
C LYS A 131 -7.72 -2.73 -14.24
N ASP A 132 -7.51 -1.85 -13.30
CA ASP A 132 -7.08 -0.48 -13.53
C ASP A 132 -5.88 -0.18 -12.64
N ILE A 133 -5.05 0.75 -13.09
CA ILE A 133 -3.96 1.31 -12.31
C ILE A 133 -4.22 2.80 -12.26
N THR A 134 -4.30 3.30 -11.05
CA THR A 134 -4.52 4.71 -10.75
C THR A 134 -3.30 5.26 -10.05
N LEU A 135 -3.12 6.56 -10.15
CA LEU A 135 -2.11 7.29 -9.40
C LEU A 135 -2.76 8.44 -8.63
N ALA A 136 -2.21 8.79 -7.49
CA ALA A 136 -2.42 10.10 -6.89
C ALA A 136 -1.08 10.83 -6.82
N LEU A 137 -1.14 12.15 -6.98
CA LEU A 137 0.00 13.02 -6.86
C LEU A 137 -0.23 13.94 -5.67
N ASP A 138 0.81 14.15 -4.87
CA ASP A 138 0.89 15.13 -3.79
C ASP A 138 1.67 16.37 -4.26
N GLU A 139 1.51 17.51 -3.59
CA GLU A 139 2.37 18.68 -3.72
C GLU A 139 3.86 18.37 -3.45
N CYS A 140 4.14 17.30 -2.72
CA CYS A 140 5.48 16.88 -2.26
C CYS A 140 6.11 15.76 -3.09
N MET A 141 5.59 15.51 -4.31
CA MET A 141 5.99 14.39 -5.18
C MET A 141 5.72 12.98 -4.64
N THR A 142 5.22 12.82 -3.41
CA THR A 142 4.79 11.52 -2.89
C THR A 142 3.60 11.04 -3.71
N ASN A 143 3.90 10.19 -4.68
CA ASN A 143 2.91 9.63 -5.56
C ASN A 143 2.57 8.24 -5.05
N VAL A 144 1.28 7.93 -4.99
CA VAL A 144 0.86 6.55 -4.70
C VAL A 144 0.32 5.94 -5.97
N PHE A 145 0.78 4.73 -6.27
CA PHE A 145 0.14 3.88 -7.26
C PHE A 145 -0.91 3.06 -6.55
N ALA A 146 -2.16 3.30 -6.90
CA ALA A 146 -3.30 2.61 -6.36
C ALA A 146 -3.85 1.65 -7.42
N PHE A 147 -4.09 0.41 -7.02
CA PHE A 147 -4.60 -0.66 -7.84
C PHE A 147 -5.99 -1.05 -7.33
N PRO A 148 -7.06 -0.44 -7.88
CA PRO A 148 -8.41 -0.62 -7.36
C PRO A 148 -8.85 -2.08 -7.40
N LEU A 149 -9.34 -2.55 -6.25
CA LEU A 149 -9.82 -3.91 -6.06
C LEU A 149 -11.30 -3.99 -6.45
N GLN A 150 -11.65 -5.07 -7.14
CA GLN A 150 -13.04 -5.34 -7.49
C GLN A 150 -13.76 -6.07 -6.36
N ASN A 151 -14.94 -5.56 -6.00
CA ASN A 151 -15.94 -6.23 -5.15
C ASN A 151 -15.42 -6.69 -3.77
N PHE A 152 -14.53 -5.92 -3.14
CA PHE A 152 -14.17 -6.21 -1.75
C PHE A 152 -15.35 -5.88 -0.82
N ASP A 153 -15.89 -6.89 -0.16
CA ASP A 153 -17.00 -6.72 0.78
C ASP A 153 -16.48 -6.47 2.20
N VAL A 154 -16.43 -5.18 2.58
CA VAL A 154 -16.02 -4.75 3.93
C VAL A 154 -16.95 -5.27 5.02
N LYS A 155 -18.25 -5.49 4.75
CA LYS A 155 -19.18 -6.04 5.74
C LYS A 155 -18.84 -7.49 6.05
N GLN A 156 -18.49 -8.27 5.02
CA GLN A 156 -18.08 -9.66 5.16
C GLN A 156 -16.67 -9.81 5.75
N ASN A 157 -15.69 -9.10 5.19
CA ASN A 157 -14.27 -9.33 5.46
C ASN A 157 -13.68 -8.36 6.50
N GLY A 158 -14.42 -7.35 6.95
CA GLY A 158 -13.89 -6.24 7.74
C GLY A 158 -13.07 -5.26 6.90
N HIS A 159 -12.51 -4.24 7.55
CA HIS A 159 -11.64 -3.28 6.88
C HIS A 159 -10.43 -4.01 6.27
N PRO A 160 -10.03 -3.67 5.03
CA PRO A 160 -8.90 -4.30 4.35
C PRO A 160 -7.58 -3.82 4.96
N VAL A 161 -6.60 -4.72 5.02
CA VAL A 161 -5.30 -4.45 5.65
C VAL A 161 -4.15 -4.75 4.70
N LEU A 162 -4.11 -5.95 4.13
CA LEU A 162 -3.02 -6.36 3.25
C LEU A 162 -3.50 -7.26 2.13
N ALA A 163 -2.70 -7.36 1.08
CA ALA A 163 -2.87 -8.30 -0.02
C ALA A 163 -1.64 -9.16 -0.19
N THR A 164 -1.82 -10.34 -0.77
CA THR A 164 -0.74 -11.21 -1.23
C THR A 164 -1.08 -11.88 -2.55
N ASP A 165 -0.04 -12.29 -3.28
CA ASP A 165 -0.13 -13.04 -4.53
C ASP A 165 -0.44 -14.54 -4.30
N GLN A 166 -0.26 -15.03 -3.06
CA GLN A 166 -0.50 -16.40 -2.67
C GLN A 166 -1.40 -16.50 -1.44
N LYS A 167 -2.21 -17.57 -1.36
CA LYS A 167 -3.05 -17.78 -0.18
C LYS A 167 -2.17 -18.05 1.04
N LEU A 168 -2.34 -17.22 2.06
CA LEU A 168 -1.84 -17.44 3.41
C LEU A 168 -2.87 -18.17 4.26
N ASP A 169 -2.39 -19.15 5.03
CA ASP A 169 -3.13 -19.80 6.10
C ASP A 169 -2.98 -18.97 7.38
N ILE A 170 -3.73 -17.87 7.45
CA ILE A 170 -3.72 -16.97 8.61
C ILE A 170 -4.73 -17.41 9.66
N VAL A 171 -4.39 -17.16 10.92
CA VAL A 171 -5.30 -17.34 12.05
C VAL A 171 -5.76 -15.96 12.50
N TYR A 172 -7.07 -15.71 12.42
CA TYR A 172 -7.70 -14.51 12.98
C TYR A 172 -7.92 -14.67 14.48
N GLY A 173 -7.70 -13.62 15.26
CA GLY A 173 -7.83 -13.70 16.70
C GLY A 173 -8.03 -12.34 17.38
N LYS A 174 -8.43 -12.39 18.66
CA LYS A 174 -8.56 -11.22 19.54
C LYS A 174 -7.64 -11.31 20.78
N GLU A 175 -6.80 -12.34 20.83
CA GLU A 175 -5.96 -12.67 21.99
C GLU A 175 -4.49 -12.31 21.72
N TYR A 176 -4.24 -11.15 21.11
CA TYR A 176 -2.90 -10.68 20.80
C TYR A 176 -2.39 -9.57 21.72
N LYS A 177 -3.08 -9.29 22.84
CA LYS A 177 -2.77 -8.17 23.73
C LYS A 177 -1.31 -8.13 24.20
N ASP A 178 -0.73 -9.28 24.53
CA ASP A 178 0.67 -9.34 24.96
C ASP A 178 1.63 -9.01 23.81
N ALA A 179 1.31 -9.42 22.59
CA ALA A 179 2.07 -9.08 21.39
C ALA A 179 1.92 -7.58 21.07
N GLU A 180 0.69 -7.08 21.07
CA GLU A 180 0.37 -5.66 20.87
C GLU A 180 1.09 -4.77 21.89
N GLN A 181 1.10 -5.14 23.17
CA GLN A 181 1.81 -4.38 24.20
C GLN A 181 3.31 -4.29 23.89
N LYS A 182 3.95 -5.39 23.51
CA LYS A 182 5.38 -5.42 23.14
C LYS A 182 5.65 -4.57 21.89
N ILE A 183 4.79 -4.67 20.89
CA ILE A 183 4.93 -3.92 19.63
C ILE A 183 4.74 -2.41 19.87
N ASN A 184 3.72 -2.00 20.62
CA ASN A 184 3.53 -0.59 20.95
C ASN A 184 4.69 -0.04 21.80
N GLN A 185 5.20 -0.81 22.77
CA GLN A 185 6.42 -0.44 23.50
C GLN A 185 7.65 -0.29 22.60
N TYR A 186 7.76 -1.11 21.55
CA TYR A 186 8.83 -0.97 20.56
C TYR A 186 8.74 0.39 19.84
N PHE A 187 7.55 0.81 19.40
CA PHE A 187 7.35 2.12 18.75
C PHE A 187 7.47 3.31 19.70
N ASP A 188 7.09 3.17 20.98
CA ASP A 188 7.23 4.24 21.97
C ASP A 188 8.69 4.67 22.13
N ASN A 189 9.63 3.75 21.91
CA ASN A 189 11.08 3.99 22.00
C ASN A 189 11.72 4.54 20.72
N ILE A 190 10.96 4.66 19.62
CA ILE A 190 11.44 5.28 18.39
C ILE A 190 11.20 6.79 18.49
N GLU A 191 12.26 7.59 18.29
CA GLU A 191 12.15 9.03 18.11
C GLU A 191 11.61 9.31 16.71
N ALA A 192 10.56 10.13 16.63
CA ALA A 192 9.94 10.54 15.38
C ALA A 192 9.49 11.99 15.53
N ASP A 193 9.62 12.78 14.46
CA ASP A 193 9.22 14.19 14.44
C ASP A 193 7.70 14.35 14.61
N TYR A 194 6.94 13.33 14.19
CA TYR A 194 5.49 13.24 14.33
C TYR A 194 5.09 11.86 14.85
N LYS A 195 4.11 11.81 15.75
CA LYS A 195 3.54 10.56 16.26
C LYS A 195 2.04 10.57 16.11
N ASP A 196 1.52 9.56 15.40
CA ASP A 196 0.10 9.26 15.38
C ASP A 196 -0.41 8.88 16.78
N GLN A 197 -1.70 9.13 17.02
CA GLN A 197 -2.36 8.74 18.27
C GLN A 197 -2.98 7.33 18.19
N THR A 198 -2.69 6.60 17.11
CA THR A 198 -3.25 5.27 16.85
C THR A 198 -2.26 4.20 17.27
N SER A 199 -2.69 3.29 18.14
CA SER A 199 -1.89 2.15 18.57
C SER A 199 -1.84 1.07 17.50
N VAL A 200 -0.75 0.30 17.45
CA VAL A 200 -0.65 -0.88 16.62
C VAL A 200 -1.54 -2.00 17.15
N VAL A 201 -2.35 -2.58 16.27
CA VAL A 201 -3.28 -3.68 16.53
C VAL A 201 -2.86 -4.89 15.71
N VAL A 202 -2.84 -6.07 16.33
CA VAL A 202 -2.57 -7.34 15.64
C VAL A 202 -3.90 -7.99 15.31
N PHE A 203 -4.14 -8.26 14.01
CA PHE A 203 -5.43 -8.82 13.57
C PHE A 203 -5.34 -10.32 13.28
N ALA A 204 -4.15 -10.82 12.93
CA ALA A 204 -3.93 -12.21 12.60
C ALA A 204 -2.46 -12.62 12.79
N ASN A 205 -2.20 -13.92 12.73
CA ASN A 205 -0.83 -14.45 12.68
C ASN A 205 -0.68 -15.65 11.73
N ILE A 206 0.57 -15.92 11.35
CA ILE A 206 1.02 -17.09 10.60
C ILE A 206 2.18 -17.70 11.37
N GLY A 207 1.90 -18.70 12.20
CA GLY A 207 2.91 -19.21 13.13
C GLY A 207 3.39 -18.12 14.08
N ASP A 208 4.67 -17.76 13.99
CA ASP A 208 5.34 -16.72 14.80
C ASP A 208 5.32 -15.32 14.16
N LEU A 209 4.76 -15.18 12.95
CA LEU A 209 4.61 -13.91 12.26
C LEU A 209 3.25 -13.27 12.60
N TYR A 210 3.27 -12.12 13.27
CA TYR A 210 2.10 -11.33 13.63
C TYR A 210 1.82 -10.28 12.56
N LEU A 211 0.61 -10.28 12.01
CA LEU A 211 0.14 -9.32 11.02
C LEU A 211 -0.62 -8.22 11.74
N ALA A 212 -0.22 -6.97 11.50
CA ALA A 212 -0.64 -5.83 12.28
C ALA A 212 -0.93 -4.61 11.40
N TYR A 213 -1.62 -3.64 12.00
CA TYR A 213 -1.91 -2.35 11.39
C TYR A 213 -1.95 -1.25 12.44
N SER A 214 -1.73 -0.02 12.01
CA SER A 214 -2.08 1.20 12.74
C SER A 214 -2.97 2.02 11.83
N ASP A 215 -4.27 2.06 12.11
CA ASP A 215 -5.28 2.77 11.31
C ASP A 215 -6.58 2.91 12.10
N ASP A 216 -7.23 4.07 12.00
CA ASP A 216 -8.57 4.30 12.56
C ASP A 216 -9.69 4.07 11.54
N PHE A 217 -9.34 3.88 10.25
CA PHE A 217 -10.21 3.69 9.09
C PHE A 217 -11.20 4.84 8.85
N LYS A 218 -10.86 6.07 9.27
CA LYS A 218 -11.75 7.25 9.18
C LYS A 218 -11.32 8.29 8.17
N TRP A 219 -10.09 8.20 7.65
CA TRP A 219 -9.53 9.19 6.74
C TRP A 219 -9.98 9.03 5.28
N ASN A 220 -10.75 7.99 4.94
CA ASN A 220 -11.10 7.69 3.55
C ASN A 220 -11.95 8.75 2.85
N GLN A 221 -12.56 9.72 3.55
CA GLN A 221 -13.33 10.81 2.93
C GLN A 221 -12.61 12.14 3.00
N ASN A 222 -12.06 12.44 4.18
CA ASN A 222 -11.34 13.68 4.46
C ASN A 222 -10.51 13.48 5.73
N LEU A 223 -9.44 14.26 5.86
CA LEU A 223 -8.71 14.45 7.11
C LEU A 223 -9.49 15.44 7.96
N SER A 224 -10.49 14.96 8.69
CA SER A 224 -11.23 15.78 9.65
C SER A 224 -10.44 15.94 10.94
N GLU A 225 -10.80 16.92 11.78
CA GLU A 225 -10.24 17.06 13.13
C GLU A 225 -10.40 15.80 14.01
N ASP A 226 -11.27 14.87 13.61
CA ASP A 226 -11.53 13.61 14.33
C ASP A 226 -10.61 12.45 13.94
N THR A 227 -9.84 12.56 12.83
CA THR A 227 -8.85 11.52 12.50
C THR A 227 -7.66 11.61 13.43
N LYS A 228 -7.23 10.45 13.90
CA LYS A 228 -6.08 10.29 14.79
C LYS A 228 -4.91 9.58 14.11
N CYS A 229 -5.04 9.37 12.81
CA CYS A 229 -4.11 8.61 12.00
C CYS A 229 -3.79 9.38 10.72
N PHE A 230 -2.60 9.96 10.69
CA PHE A 230 -2.00 10.60 9.52
C PHE A 230 -1.01 9.68 8.81
N PHE A 231 -0.58 8.59 9.47
CA PHE A 231 0.37 7.63 8.94
C PHE A 231 -0.19 6.19 8.97
N PRO A 232 -1.31 5.91 8.28
CA PRO A 232 -1.93 4.60 8.32
C PRO A 232 -0.98 3.55 7.77
N SER A 233 -0.64 2.58 8.61
CA SER A 233 0.46 1.65 8.38
C SER A 233 0.00 0.20 8.45
N ARG A 234 0.67 -0.66 7.69
CA ARG A 234 0.49 -2.11 7.60
C ARG A 234 1.82 -2.76 7.89
N MET A 235 1.82 -3.77 8.75
CA MET A 235 3.05 -4.29 9.31
C MET A 235 2.99 -5.80 9.53
N ALA A 236 4.17 -6.42 9.56
CA ALA A 236 4.37 -7.78 10.01
C ALA A 236 5.55 -7.82 10.99
N PHE A 237 5.38 -8.54 12.11
CA PHE A 237 6.37 -8.64 13.18
C PHE A 237 6.68 -10.09 13.52
N LYS A 238 7.91 -10.35 13.94
CA LYS A 238 8.25 -11.53 14.74
C LYS A 238 8.57 -11.09 16.16
N ILE A 239 8.07 -11.84 17.13
CA ILE A 239 8.40 -11.62 18.54
C ILE A 239 9.28 -12.77 19.00
N GLU A 240 10.57 -12.49 19.15
CA GLU A 240 11.57 -13.46 19.58
C GLU A 240 11.81 -13.33 21.10
N PRO A 241 11.76 -14.42 21.89
CA PRO A 241 11.92 -14.35 23.35
C PRO A 241 13.16 -13.59 23.82
N ASP A 242 14.28 -13.74 23.11
CA ASP A 242 15.58 -13.19 23.51
C ASP A 242 15.96 -11.91 22.75
N LYS A 243 15.33 -11.64 21.60
CA LYS A 243 15.67 -10.49 20.73
C LYS A 243 14.60 -9.40 20.68
N GLY A 244 13.45 -9.62 21.32
CA GLY A 244 12.37 -8.65 21.36
C GLY A 244 11.53 -8.62 20.08
N VAL A 245 11.03 -7.45 19.74
CA VAL A 245 10.19 -7.23 18.55
C VAL A 245 11.09 -6.98 17.34
N ASN A 246 10.92 -7.80 16.30
CA ASN A 246 11.57 -7.65 15.02
C ASN A 246 10.53 -7.24 13.97
N LEU A 247 10.66 -6.03 13.42
CA LEU A 247 9.85 -5.56 12.30
C LEU A 247 10.32 -6.27 11.03
N ILE A 248 9.44 -7.08 10.46
CA ILE A 248 9.73 -7.86 9.27
C ILE A 248 9.38 -7.03 8.04
N TRP A 249 8.18 -6.50 8.00
CA TRP A 249 7.70 -5.67 6.91
C TRP A 249 6.85 -4.53 7.46
N SER A 250 6.99 -3.36 6.88
CA SER A 250 6.12 -2.21 7.13
C SER A 250 5.95 -1.43 5.85
N ASP A 251 4.74 -0.94 5.65
CA ASP A 251 4.42 0.03 4.62
C ASP A 251 3.30 0.95 5.15
N GLY A 252 3.32 2.20 4.74
CA GLY A 252 2.50 3.26 5.32
C GLY A 252 2.22 4.36 4.32
N LEU A 253 1.14 5.11 4.51
CA LEU A 253 0.86 6.31 3.71
C LEU A 253 1.21 7.53 4.53
N ASP A 254 1.74 8.56 3.89
CA ASP A 254 1.80 9.90 4.46
C ASP A 254 0.53 10.67 4.05
N LEU A 255 -0.37 10.89 5.02
CA LEU A 255 -1.54 11.75 4.87
C LEU A 255 -1.33 13.13 5.50
N TYR A 256 -0.23 13.36 6.19
CA TYR A 256 0.02 14.63 6.87
C TYR A 256 0.35 15.73 5.84
N GLY A 257 1.03 15.37 4.75
CA GLY A 257 1.26 16.26 3.62
C GLY A 257 1.97 17.55 4.03
N ILE A 258 3.22 17.45 4.50
CA ILE A 258 4.04 18.63 4.77
C ILE A 258 4.42 19.24 3.43
N PRO A 259 3.92 20.42 3.02
CA PRO A 259 4.44 21.07 1.83
C PRO A 259 5.96 21.20 1.97
N CYS A 260 6.73 20.69 1.01
CA CYS A 260 8.18 20.79 1.04
C CYS A 260 8.58 22.26 1.21
N ASP A 261 9.30 22.58 2.29
CA ASP A 261 9.91 23.90 2.53
C ASP A 261 10.88 24.30 1.40
#